data_AF-A0A9X4R100-F1
#
_entry.id   AF-A0A9X4R100-F1
#
_cell.length_a   1.000
_cell.length_b   1.000
_cell.length_c   1.000
_cell.angle_alpha   90.00
_cell.angle_beta   90.00
_cell.angle_gamma   90.00
#
_symmetry.space_group_name_H-M   'P 1'
#
loop_
_entity.id
_entity.type
_entity.pdbx_description
1 polymer ?
#
loop_
_entity_poly.entity_id
_entity_poly.type
_entity_poly.pdbx_seq_one_letter_code
_entity_poly.pdbx_strand_id
1 'polypeptide(L)'
;MEKDKVIQLIEQELVAADEANNNAEFEKHIYAIHTLTSLVTGSTSQHKSYKDNTYNVSSSFQTSTIVSNGTSKPQSASKKPAVSEEEIRAMGGKTSQPAPQNSVSDTSLTANKLVTDDEIGNGDSIFDF
;
A
#
# COMPACT_ATOMS: atom_id res chain seq x y z
N MET A 1 -27.42 -17.07 -17.93
CA MET A 1 -26.16 -17.06 -18.69
C MET A 1 -24.95 -16.91 -17.76
N GLU A 2 -24.76 -15.79 -17.05
CA GLU A 2 -23.56 -15.65 -16.17
C GLU A 2 -23.62 -16.56 -14.93
N LYS A 3 -24.78 -16.72 -14.29
CA LYS A 3 -24.96 -17.60 -13.13
C LYS A 3 -24.68 -19.07 -13.45
N ASP A 4 -25.15 -19.54 -14.61
CA ASP A 4 -24.96 -20.92 -15.05
C ASP A 4 -23.47 -21.25 -15.26
N LYS A 5 -22.70 -20.27 -15.76
CA LYS A 5 -21.24 -20.40 -15.92
C LYS A 5 -20.52 -20.43 -14.57
N VAL A 6 -20.95 -19.63 -13.59
CA VAL A 6 -20.36 -19.67 -12.24
C VAL A 6 -20.68 -20.99 -11.53
N ILE A 7 -21.89 -21.53 -11.71
CA ILE A 7 -22.26 -22.84 -11.16
C ILE A 7 -21.34 -23.93 -11.72
N GLN A 8 -21.11 -23.95 -13.04
CA GLN A 8 -20.18 -24.91 -13.66
C GLN A 8 -18.75 -24.82 -13.10
N LEU A 9 -18.26 -23.60 -12.87
CA LEU A 9 -16.94 -23.38 -12.27
C LEU A 9 -16.88 -23.88 -10.82
N ILE A 10 -17.95 -23.67 -10.05
CA ILE A 10 -18.03 -24.18 -8.67
C ILE A 10 -18.06 -25.71 -8.66
N GLU A 11 -18.81 -26.35 -9.58
CA GLU A 11 -18.83 -27.81 -9.71
C GLU A 11 -17.44 -28.36 -10.05
N GLN A 12 -16.73 -27.73 -10.98
CA GLN A 12 -15.37 -28.12 -11.34
C GLN A 12 -14.42 -28.01 -10.14
N GLU A 13 -14.47 -26.90 -9.38
CA GLU A 13 -13.59 -26.73 -8.24
C GLU A 13 -13.95 -27.64 -7.06
N LEU A 14 -15.21 -28.06 -6.92
CA LEU A 14 -15.60 -29.07 -5.94
C LEU A 14 -14.98 -30.43 -6.26
N VAL A 15 -14.94 -30.83 -7.54
CA VAL A 15 -14.27 -32.06 -7.96
C VAL A 15 -12.77 -31.95 -7.72
N ALA A 16 -12.15 -30.82 -8.09
CA ALA A 16 -10.71 -30.61 -7.88
C ALA A 16 -10.33 -30.60 -6.38
N ALA A 17 -11.19 -30.04 -5.52
CA ALA A 17 -11.00 -30.08 -4.07
C ALA A 17 -11.06 -31.51 -3.52
N ASP A 18 -11.94 -32.37 -4.05
CA ASP A 18 -12.05 -33.77 -3.65
C ASP A 18 -10.82 -34.59 -4.09
N GLU A 19 -10.26 -34.27 -5.25
CA GLU A 19 -9.04 -34.89 -5.79
C GLU A 19 -7.74 -34.34 -5.18
N ALA A 20 -7.81 -33.29 -4.35
CA ALA A 20 -6.63 -32.63 -3.81
C ALA A 20 -5.83 -33.57 -2.89
N ASN A 21 -4.55 -33.75 -3.19
CA ASN A 21 -3.68 -34.66 -2.45
C ASN A 21 -3.00 -34.01 -1.23
N ASN A 22 -3.11 -32.70 -1.09
CA ASN A 22 -2.49 -31.94 -0.01
C ASN A 22 -3.42 -30.85 0.52
N ASN A 23 -3.23 -30.49 1.80
CA ASN A 23 -4.11 -29.53 2.48
C ASN A 23 -4.03 -28.12 1.89
N ALA A 24 -2.88 -27.69 1.38
CA ALA A 24 -2.71 -26.35 0.81
C ALA A 24 -3.48 -26.18 -0.51
N GLU A 25 -3.49 -27.22 -1.34
CA GLU A 25 -4.25 -27.28 -2.59
C GLU A 25 -5.75 -27.35 -2.31
N PHE A 26 -6.17 -28.18 -1.35
CA PHE A 26 -7.55 -28.20 -0.87
C PHE A 26 -8.02 -26.81 -0.39
N GLU A 27 -7.24 -26.12 0.44
CA GLU A 27 -7.55 -24.76 0.92
C GLU A 27 -7.65 -23.76 -0.24
N LYS A 28 -6.78 -23.87 -1.25
CA LYS A 28 -6.84 -23.04 -2.45
C LYS A 28 -8.15 -23.25 -3.22
N HIS A 29 -8.58 -24.49 -3.41
CA HIS A 29 -9.85 -24.81 -4.08
C HIS A 29 -11.05 -24.29 -3.27
N ILE A 30 -11.05 -24.49 -1.95
CA ILE A 30 -12.09 -23.95 -1.06
C ILE A 30 -12.17 -22.42 -1.13
N TYR A 31 -11.03 -21.72 -1.17
CA TYR A 31 -10.99 -20.27 -1.33
C TYR A 31 -11.54 -19.81 -2.68
N ALA A 32 -11.23 -20.52 -3.76
CA ALA A 32 -11.78 -20.24 -5.08
C ALA A 32 -13.32 -20.37 -5.08
N ILE A 33 -13.85 -21.45 -4.53
CA ILE A 33 -15.30 -21.68 -4.37
C ILE A 33 -15.93 -20.54 -3.55
N HIS A 34 -15.32 -20.17 -2.43
CA HIS A 34 -15.79 -19.07 -1.58
C HIS A 34 -15.88 -17.75 -2.36
N THR A 35 -14.87 -17.45 -3.18
CA THR A 35 -14.80 -16.22 -3.98
C THR A 35 -15.85 -16.22 -5.09
N LEU A 36 -15.98 -17.32 -5.84
CA LEU A 36 -17.00 -17.48 -6.89
C LEU A 36 -18.42 -17.34 -6.32
N THR A 37 -18.68 -17.97 -5.16
CA THR A 37 -19.96 -17.87 -4.47
C THR A 37 -20.21 -16.44 -3.99
N SER A 38 -19.19 -15.76 -3.45
CA SER A 38 -19.28 -14.38 -2.98
C SER A 38 -19.56 -13.40 -4.11
N LEU A 39 -19.01 -13.59 -5.31
CA LEU A 39 -19.31 -12.75 -6.48
C LEU A 39 -20.79 -12.85 -6.88
N VAL A 40 -21.36 -14.05 -6.86
CA VAL A 40 -22.77 -14.28 -7.22
C VAL A 40 -23.73 -13.80 -6.14
N THR A 41 -23.41 -14.03 -4.87
CA THR A 41 -24.26 -13.62 -3.72
C THR A 41 -24.12 -12.14 -3.39
N GLY A 42 -22.91 -11.57 -3.49
CA GLY A 42 -22.62 -10.14 -3.31
C GLY A 42 -23.28 -9.25 -4.36
N SER A 43 -23.56 -9.79 -5.55
CA SER A 43 -24.39 -9.09 -6.57
C SER A 43 -25.84 -8.88 -6.13
N THR A 44 -26.32 -9.58 -5.09
CA THR A 44 -27.69 -9.45 -4.55
C THR A 44 -27.76 -8.79 -3.17
N SER A 45 -26.63 -8.61 -2.49
CA SER A 45 -26.58 -8.02 -1.15
C SER A 45 -25.67 -6.81 -1.14
N GLN A 46 -26.28 -5.64 -0.91
CA GLN A 46 -25.64 -4.36 -0.62
C GLN A 46 -24.27 -4.55 0.07
N HIS A 47 -23.22 -4.03 -0.56
CA HIS A 47 -21.82 -4.01 -0.13
C HIS A 47 -21.66 -4.13 1.40
N LYS A 48 -21.38 -5.34 1.89
CA LYS A 48 -20.76 -5.47 3.21
C LYS A 48 -19.28 -5.15 3.02
N SER A 49 -18.93 -3.90 3.32
CA SER A 49 -17.54 -3.49 3.49
C SER A 49 -16.93 -4.37 4.59
N TYR A 50 -16.18 -5.39 4.20
CA TYR A 50 -15.27 -6.04 5.12
C TYR A 50 -14.23 -4.97 5.48
N LYS A 51 -14.17 -4.61 6.76
CA LYS A 51 -13.03 -3.85 7.25
C LYS A 51 -11.85 -4.79 7.12
N ASP A 52 -10.93 -4.48 6.22
CA ASP A 52 -9.59 -5.03 6.32
C ASP A 52 -9.12 -4.80 7.76
N ASN A 53 -8.56 -5.82 8.39
CA ASN A 53 -7.79 -5.66 9.61
C ASN A 53 -6.48 -4.96 9.26
N THR A 54 -6.57 -3.78 8.63
CA THR A 54 -5.51 -2.80 8.68
C THR A 54 -5.39 -2.48 10.16
N TYR A 55 -4.40 -3.07 10.81
CA TYR A 55 -3.94 -2.64 12.13
C TYR A 55 -4.00 -1.11 12.13
N ASN A 56 -4.60 -0.52 13.15
CA ASN A 56 -4.71 0.93 13.26
C ASN A 56 -3.29 1.48 13.39
N VAL A 57 -2.61 1.67 12.25
CA VAL A 57 -1.25 2.16 12.19
C VAL A 57 -1.36 3.60 12.67
N SER A 58 -0.70 3.90 13.79
CA SER A 58 -0.65 5.25 14.34
C SER A 58 -0.46 6.27 13.23
N SER A 59 -1.20 7.37 13.31
CA SER A 59 -1.12 8.49 12.36
C SER A 59 0.30 9.05 12.19
N SER A 60 1.26 8.64 13.03
CA SER A 60 2.70 8.86 12.86
C SER A 60 3.33 8.20 11.63
N PHE A 61 2.71 7.18 11.02
CA PHE A 61 3.22 6.52 9.81
C PHE A 61 2.48 6.95 8.53
N GLN A 62 1.48 7.83 8.65
CA GLN A 62 0.83 8.41 7.48
C GLN A 62 1.80 9.43 6.87
N THR A 63 2.53 9.01 5.84
CA THR A 63 3.31 9.92 5.00
C THR A 63 2.34 10.96 4.45
N SER A 64 2.57 12.23 4.78
CA SER A 64 1.80 13.36 4.27
C SER A 64 1.95 13.42 2.76
N THR A 65 1.03 12.79 2.04
CA THR A 65 0.79 13.14 0.64
C THR A 65 0.31 14.59 0.68
N ILE A 66 1.15 15.49 0.17
CA ILE A 66 0.79 16.90 -0.02
C ILE A 66 -0.27 16.92 -1.12
N VAL A 67 -1.52 16.68 -0.73
CA VAL A 67 -2.68 17.00 -1.53
C VAL A 67 -3.00 18.45 -1.20
N SER A 68 -2.42 19.36 -1.98
CA SER A 68 -2.84 20.75 -2.01
C SER A 68 -4.29 20.80 -2.48
N ASN A 69 -5.24 20.84 -1.55
CA ASN A 69 -6.53 21.49 -1.71
C ASN A 69 -7.32 21.51 -0.39
N GLY A 70 -7.69 22.71 0.05
CA GLY A 70 -8.90 22.92 0.84
C GLY A 70 -8.77 22.86 2.37
N THR A 71 -8.55 24.02 2.97
CA THR A 71 -9.22 24.51 4.19
C THR A 71 -9.48 23.54 5.36
N SER A 72 -8.73 23.71 6.46
CA SER A 72 -9.33 23.82 7.80
C SER A 72 -8.34 24.38 8.84
N LYS A 73 -8.87 25.31 9.64
CA LYS A 73 -8.25 26.09 10.71
C LYS A 73 -7.62 25.24 11.84
N PRO A 74 -6.76 25.87 12.69
CA PRO A 74 -5.95 25.19 13.68
C PRO A 74 -6.75 24.95 14.96
N GLN A 75 -6.56 23.80 15.61
CA GLN A 75 -6.94 23.71 17.02
C GLN A 75 -6.10 22.73 17.85
N SER A 76 -5.75 23.28 19.01
CA SER A 76 -5.52 22.64 20.30
C SER A 76 -4.11 22.14 20.62
N ALA A 77 -3.47 23.00 21.43
CA ALA A 77 -2.39 22.73 22.34
C ALA A 77 -2.48 21.36 23.04
N SER A 78 -1.47 20.54 22.80
CA SER A 78 -0.96 19.57 23.77
C SER A 78 0.54 19.83 23.87
N LYS A 79 1.04 20.18 25.07
CA LYS A 79 2.46 20.38 25.35
C LYS A 79 3.23 19.11 24.96
N LYS A 80 3.87 19.10 23.80
CA LYS A 80 4.86 18.08 23.43
C LYS A 80 6.19 18.45 24.09
N PRO A 81 7.05 17.46 24.44
CA PRO A 81 8.44 17.77 24.77
C PRO A 81 9.04 18.48 23.56
N ALA A 82 9.50 19.72 23.75
CA ALA A 82 10.17 20.46 22.71
C ALA A 82 11.54 19.83 22.51
N VAL A 83 11.66 18.95 21.52
CA VAL A 83 12.95 18.41 21.06
C VAL A 83 13.80 19.61 20.62
N SER A 84 14.99 19.75 21.20
CA SER A 84 15.88 20.87 20.90
C SER A 84 16.42 20.74 19.47
N GLU A 85 16.67 21.86 18.81
CA GLU A 85 17.27 21.86 17.47
C GLU A 85 18.61 21.11 17.44
N GLU A 86 19.38 21.19 18.53
CA GLU A 86 20.63 20.46 18.67
C GLU A 86 20.43 18.94 18.71
N GLU A 87 19.36 18.48 19.37
CA GLU A 87 19.00 17.06 19.42
C GLU A 87 18.61 16.55 18.02
N ILE A 88 17.92 17.39 17.24
CA ILE A 88 17.58 17.09 15.84
C ILE A 88 18.85 16.94 14.99
N ARG A 89 19.87 17.78 15.20
CA ARG A 89 21.16 17.66 14.51
C ARG A 89 21.91 16.39 14.89
N ALA A 90 21.93 16.05 16.18
CA ALA A 90 22.60 14.85 16.68
C ALA A 90 21.98 13.56 16.11
N MET A 91 20.69 13.58 15.79
CA MET A 91 19.99 12.49 15.11
C MET A 91 20.14 12.51 13.57
N GLY A 92 20.95 13.41 13.01
CA GLY A 92 21.14 13.55 11.56
C GLY A 92 20.02 14.29 10.84
N GLY A 93 19.07 14.88 11.58
CA GLY A 93 17.98 15.69 11.05
C GLY A 93 18.46 17.06 10.56
N LYS A 94 17.73 17.64 9.60
CA LYS A 94 18.02 18.98 9.07
C LYS A 94 17.34 20.03 9.93
N THR A 95 18.10 20.97 10.49
CA THR A 95 17.57 22.15 11.20
C THR A 95 17.57 23.38 10.30
N SER A 96 16.62 24.30 10.51
CA SER A 96 16.41 25.51 9.68
C SER A 96 17.50 26.58 9.76
N GLN A 97 18.58 26.37 10.52
CA GLN A 97 19.75 27.26 10.42
C GLN A 97 20.54 26.94 9.15
N PRO A 98 20.93 27.97 8.37
CA PRO A 98 21.82 27.77 7.24
C PRO A 98 23.20 27.37 7.77
N ALA A 99 23.58 26.11 7.54
CA ALA A 99 24.99 25.73 7.53
C ALA A 99 25.70 26.58 6.45
N PRO A 100 26.98 26.96 6.64
CA PRO A 100 27.69 27.77 5.67
C PRO A 100 27.69 27.04 4.32
N GLN A 101 27.31 27.82 3.31
CA GLN A 101 27.09 27.43 1.93
C GLN A 101 28.26 26.62 1.36
N ASN A 102 27.93 25.43 0.86
CA ASN A 102 28.59 24.73 -0.24
C ASN A 102 27.58 23.69 -0.72
N SER A 103 27.17 23.57 -1.96
CA SER A 103 27.28 24.36 -3.18
C SER A 103 26.36 23.60 -4.16
N VAL A 104 25.89 24.32 -5.18
CA VAL A 104 25.25 23.80 -6.40
C VAL A 104 23.80 23.33 -6.27
N SER A 105 22.92 24.28 -6.56
CA SER A 105 21.57 24.05 -7.07
C SER A 105 21.65 23.38 -8.44
N ASP A 106 21.59 22.05 -8.49
CA ASP A 106 21.21 21.31 -9.69
C ASP A 106 20.05 20.39 -9.32
N THR A 107 18.82 20.88 -9.48
CA THR A 107 17.62 20.05 -9.46
C THR A 107 17.56 19.26 -10.76
N SER A 108 18.55 18.40 -10.99
CA SER A 108 18.50 17.38 -12.03
C SER A 108 17.64 16.23 -11.52
N LEU A 109 16.67 15.79 -12.31
CA LEU A 109 15.84 14.59 -12.07
C LEU A 109 16.67 13.29 -11.90
N THR A 110 17.99 13.38 -12.02
CA THR A 110 18.95 12.29 -11.82
C THR A 110 19.54 12.21 -10.41
N ALA A 111 19.33 13.22 -9.54
CA ALA A 111 20.05 13.33 -8.27
C ALA A 111 19.74 12.23 -7.24
N ASN A 112 18.66 11.46 -7.44
CA ASN A 112 18.29 10.31 -6.63
C ASN A 112 18.04 9.05 -7.49
N LYS A 113 18.84 8.82 -8.54
CA LYS A 113 18.81 7.54 -9.27
C LYS A 113 19.61 6.50 -8.47
N LEU A 114 18.93 5.47 -7.99
CA LEU A 114 19.51 4.29 -7.35
C LEU A 114 19.44 3.14 -8.37
N VAL A 115 20.57 2.51 -8.65
CA VAL A 115 20.70 1.38 -9.58
C VAL A 115 21.16 0.16 -8.79
N THR A 116 20.50 -0.98 -8.98
CA THR A 116 20.88 -2.27 -8.40
C THR A 116 21.74 -3.10 -9.37
N ASP A 117 22.37 -4.18 -8.90
CA ASP A 117 23.33 -5.04 -9.64
C ASP A 117 22.73 -5.74 -10.88
N ASP A 118 21.40 -5.78 -10.95
CA ASP A 118 20.62 -6.29 -12.09
C ASP A 118 20.30 -5.21 -13.14
N GLU A 119 20.97 -4.06 -13.07
CA GLU A 119 20.76 -2.86 -13.90
C GLU A 119 19.35 -2.27 -13.78
N ILE A 120 18.56 -2.70 -12.80
CA ILE A 120 17.24 -2.14 -12.52
C ILE A 120 17.43 -0.91 -11.63
N GLY A 121 16.90 0.22 -12.07
CA GLY A 121 16.97 1.46 -11.32
C GLY A 121 15.63 2.16 -11.23
N ASN A 122 15.46 3.01 -10.23
CA ASN A 122 14.24 3.80 -10.01
C ASN A 122 14.02 4.94 -11.02
N GLY A 123 14.62 4.87 -12.21
CA GLY A 123 14.69 6.00 -13.14
C GLY A 123 14.54 5.69 -14.62
N ASP A 124 14.67 4.45 -15.06
CA ASP A 124 14.51 4.08 -16.47
C ASP A 124 13.23 3.26 -16.61
N SER A 125 12.30 3.75 -17.42
CA SER A 125 10.96 3.17 -17.55
C SER A 125 11.02 1.88 -18.36
N ILE A 126 10.69 0.75 -17.73
CA ILE A 126 10.59 -0.57 -18.37
C ILE A 126 9.34 -0.72 -19.27
N PHE A 127 8.47 0.28 -19.31
CA PHE A 127 7.21 0.29 -20.06
C PHE A 127 7.22 1.34 -21.18
N ASP A 128 8.28 1.34 -22.00
CA ASP A 128 8.28 2.06 -23.28
C ASP A 128 7.96 1.03 -24.38
N PHE A 129 6.67 0.92 -24.74
CA PHE A 129 6.18 0.04 -25.80
C PHE A 129 5.94 0.84 -27.09
#